data_AF-A0A1J3JQ90-F1
#
_entry.id   AF-A0A1J3JQ90-F1
#
_cell.length_a   1.000
_cell.length_b   1.000
_cell.length_c   1.000
_cell.angle_alpha   90.00
_cell.angle_beta   90.00
_cell.angle_gamma   90.00
#
_symmetry.space_group_name_H-M   'P 1'
#
loop_
_entity.id
_entity.type
_entity.pdbx_description
1 polymer ?
#
loop_
_entity_poly.entity_id
_entity_poly.type
_entity_poly.pdbx_seq_one_letter_code
_entity_poly.pdbx_strand_id
1 'polypeptide(L)'
;GQMIQPDWDMFQSDHVCAEYHAASRAISGGPIYLSDHLGKASHNFDLIKKFAYFDGTIPRCLHYALPTRDSLFKNPLFDKESMLKIFNFNKF
;
A
#
# COMPACT_ATOMS: atom_id res chain seq x y z
N GLY A 1 -4.01 0.04 21.58
CA GLY A 1 -5.08 0.35 20.62
C GLY A 1 -4.68 1.55 19.78
N GLN A 2 -5.22 1.68 18.57
CA GLN A 2 -5.04 2.85 17.70
C GLN A 2 -6.39 3.57 17.60
N MET A 3 -6.40 4.90 17.71
CA MET A 3 -7.64 5.71 17.57
C MET A 3 -7.75 6.37 16.18
N ILE A 4 -6.69 6.29 15.39
CA ILE A 4 -6.60 6.88 14.06
C ILE A 4 -6.52 5.75 13.05
N GLN A 5 -7.28 5.89 11.96
CA GLN A 5 -7.19 5.04 10.79
C GLN A 5 -6.46 5.82 9.69
N PRO A 6 -5.19 5.50 9.40
CA PRO A 6 -4.46 6.15 8.32
C PRO A 6 -5.09 5.85 6.97
N ASP A 7 -5.33 6.89 6.19
CA ASP A 7 -5.70 6.81 4.78
C ASP A 7 -4.49 7.24 3.95
N TRP A 8 -4.10 6.41 2.98
CA TRP A 8 -2.92 6.65 2.14
C TRP A 8 -3.27 7.32 0.82
N ASP A 9 -4.51 7.80 0.73
CA ASP A 9 -5.11 8.43 -0.43
C ASP A 9 -5.25 7.45 -1.62
N MET A 10 -6.04 7.89 -2.59
CA MET A 10 -6.30 7.18 -3.82
C MET A 10 -5.00 6.97 -4.62
N PHE A 11 -5.01 6.07 -5.59
CA PHE A 11 -3.93 5.96 -6.58
C PHE A 11 -4.49 5.64 -7.96
N GLN A 12 -3.65 5.90 -8.98
CA GLN A 12 -3.95 5.59 -10.37
C GLN A 12 -3.28 4.27 -10.77
N SER A 13 -4.05 3.30 -11.25
CA SER A 13 -3.59 1.96 -11.61
C SER A 13 -2.85 1.92 -12.95
N ASP A 14 -3.02 2.93 -13.80
CA ASP A 14 -2.30 3.13 -15.06
C ASP A 14 -1.06 4.03 -14.94
N HIS A 15 -0.78 4.57 -13.75
CA HIS A 15 0.40 5.38 -13.52
C HIS A 15 1.70 4.57 -13.69
N VAL A 16 2.78 5.20 -14.15
CA VAL A 16 4.08 4.54 -14.35
C VAL A 16 4.62 3.88 -13.07
N CYS A 17 4.24 4.40 -11.91
CA CYS A 17 4.61 3.86 -10.58
C CYS A 17 3.47 3.05 -9.91
N ALA A 18 2.42 2.65 -10.64
CA ALA A 18 1.21 2.07 -10.07
C ALA A 18 1.48 0.83 -9.21
N GLU A 19 2.42 -0.03 -9.59
CA GLU A 19 2.75 -1.22 -8.79
C GLU A 19 3.32 -0.88 -7.40
N TYR A 20 4.14 0.18 -7.31
CA TYR A 20 4.67 0.67 -6.02
C TYR A 20 3.54 1.26 -5.18
N HIS A 21 2.67 2.06 -5.78
CA HIS A 21 1.49 2.59 -5.08
C HIS A 21 0.60 1.44 -4.59
N ALA A 22 0.32 0.45 -5.44
CA ALA A 22 -0.51 -0.68 -5.09
C ALA A 22 0.07 -1.49 -3.92
N ALA A 23 1.36 -1.84 -3.98
CA ALA A 23 2.06 -2.53 -2.89
C ALA A 23 2.02 -1.72 -1.57
N SER A 24 2.19 -0.40 -1.66
CA SER A 24 2.12 0.49 -0.50
C SER A 24 0.74 0.46 0.18
N ARG A 25 -0.35 0.43 -0.60
CA ARG A 25 -1.72 0.31 -0.06
C ARG A 25 -2.02 -1.10 0.44
N ALA A 26 -1.47 -2.14 -0.18
CA ALA A 26 -1.63 -3.52 0.28
C ALA A 26 -1.10 -3.72 1.70
N ILE A 27 0.08 -3.16 2.01
CA ILE A 27 0.71 -3.28 3.33
C ILE A 27 0.18 -2.25 4.35
N SER A 28 -0.44 -1.15 3.91
CA SER A 28 -0.87 -0.05 4.79
C SER A 28 -1.86 -0.50 5.87
N GLY A 29 -2.66 -1.54 5.59
CA GLY A 29 -3.79 -1.97 6.42
C GLY A 29 -4.98 -1.00 6.40
N GLY A 30 -4.88 0.07 5.62
CA GLY A 30 -5.92 1.06 5.39
C GLY A 30 -6.84 0.69 4.21
N PRO A 31 -7.73 1.61 3.81
CA PRO A 31 -8.54 1.43 2.61
C PRO A 31 -7.70 1.51 1.33
N ILE A 32 -8.26 0.99 0.24
CA ILE A 32 -7.67 1.02 -1.09
C ILE A 32 -8.68 1.65 -2.04
N TYR A 33 -8.34 2.81 -2.58
CA TYR A 33 -9.18 3.58 -3.48
C TYR A 33 -8.45 3.86 -4.79
N LEU A 34 -9.18 3.83 -5.91
CA LEU A 34 -8.66 4.12 -7.25
C LEU A 34 -9.18 5.47 -7.73
N SER A 35 -8.29 6.30 -8.29
CA SER A 35 -8.61 7.60 -8.92
C SER A 35 -8.38 7.60 -10.43
N ASP A 36 -8.41 6.41 -11.03
CA ASP A 36 -8.34 6.20 -12.48
C ASP A 36 -9.42 7.02 -13.19
N HIS A 37 -9.08 7.61 -14.33
CA HIS A 37 -10.02 8.34 -15.15
C HIS A 37 -10.98 7.38 -15.88
N LEU A 38 -12.07 7.88 -16.45
CA LEU A 38 -13.00 7.03 -17.21
C LEU A 38 -12.45 6.75 -18.62
N GLY A 39 -12.45 5.49 -19.07
CA GLY A 39 -12.05 5.13 -20.44
C GLY A 39 -11.64 3.66 -20.60
N LYS A 40 -11.59 3.17 -21.84
CA LYS A 40 -11.29 1.75 -22.16
C LYS A 40 -9.89 1.28 -21.73
N ALA A 41 -8.95 2.18 -21.44
CA ALA A 41 -7.55 1.87 -21.15
C ALA A 41 -7.03 2.45 -19.82
N SER A 42 -7.90 2.99 -18.98
CA SER A 42 -7.50 3.69 -17.74
C SER A 42 -7.27 2.74 -16.56
N HIS A 43 -7.98 1.62 -16.52
CA HIS A 43 -7.85 0.65 -15.43
C HIS A 43 -6.88 -0.47 -15.81
N ASN A 44 -5.82 -0.61 -15.03
CA ASN A 44 -4.96 -1.78 -15.07
C ASN A 44 -5.59 -2.91 -14.23
N PHE A 45 -6.51 -3.66 -14.85
CA PHE A 45 -7.20 -4.76 -14.18
C PHE A 45 -6.27 -5.87 -13.68
N ASP A 46 -5.13 -6.08 -14.34
CA ASP A 46 -4.18 -7.11 -13.92
C ASP A 46 -3.51 -6.73 -12.60
N LEU A 47 -3.19 -5.45 -12.40
CA LEU A 47 -2.70 -4.94 -11.12
C LEU A 47 -3.80 -4.94 -10.05
N ILE A 48 -5.01 -4.48 -10.38
CA ILE A 48 -6.12 -4.39 -9.42
C ILE A 48 -6.50 -5.78 -8.88
N LYS A 49 -6.50 -6.81 -9.74
CA LYS A 49 -6.78 -8.19 -9.32
C LYS A 49 -5.77 -8.76 -8.33
N LYS A 50 -4.54 -8.23 -8.27
CA LYS A 50 -3.53 -8.66 -7.27
C LYS A 50 -3.95 -8.36 -5.82
N PHE A 51 -4.93 -7.47 -5.60
CA PHE A 51 -5.48 -7.19 -4.27
C PHE A 51 -6.50 -8.23 -3.78
N ALA A 52 -6.92 -9.18 -4.60
CA ALA A 52 -7.91 -10.17 -4.22
C ALA A 52 -7.38 -11.58 -4.44
N TYR A 53 -7.79 -12.50 -3.57
CA TYR A 53 -7.65 -13.93 -3.84
C TYR A 53 -8.62 -14.35 -4.95
N PHE A 54 -8.41 -15.56 -5.48
CA PHE A 54 -9.23 -16.10 -6.57
C PHE A 54 -10.71 -16.26 -6.19
N ASP A 55 -11.01 -16.43 -4.91
CA ASP A 55 -12.37 -16.49 -4.36
C ASP A 55 -13.03 -15.11 -4.16
N GLY A 56 -12.33 -14.03 -4.52
CA GLY A 56 -12.81 -12.65 -4.38
C GLY A 56 -12.60 -12.05 -2.98
N THR A 57 -12.04 -12.80 -2.03
CA THR A 57 -11.72 -12.24 -0.72
C THR A 57 -10.48 -11.36 -0.78
N ILE A 58 -10.45 -10.28 0.02
CA ILE A 58 -9.34 -9.32 0.05
C ILE A 58 -8.48 -9.63 1.27
N PRO A 59 -7.17 -9.97 1.12
CA PRO A 59 -6.26 -10.09 2.25
C PRO A 59 -6.14 -8.73 2.94
N ARG A 60 -6.35 -8.74 4.26
CA ARG A 60 -6.29 -7.55 5.11
C ARG A 60 -5.23 -7.75 6.17
N CYS A 61 -4.39 -6.74 6.35
CA CYS A 61 -3.51 -6.70 7.50
C CYS A 61 -4.31 -6.53 8.80
N LEU A 62 -3.75 -7.02 9.91
CA LEU A 62 -4.34 -6.92 11.25
C LEU A 62 -4.24 -5.51 11.84
N HIS A 63 -3.21 -4.76 11.45
CA HIS A 63 -2.91 -3.43 11.98
C HIS A 63 -2.67 -2.44 10.83
N TYR A 64 -2.23 -1.23 11.18
CA TYR A 64 -1.70 -0.27 10.20
C TYR A 64 -0.19 -0.43 10.07
N ALA A 65 0.34 -0.12 8.90
CA ALA A 65 1.78 -0.19 8.66
C ALA A 65 2.54 0.75 9.63
N LEU A 66 3.57 0.23 10.27
CA LEU A 66 4.46 0.99 11.15
C LEU A 66 5.90 0.91 10.63
N PRO A 67 6.75 1.91 10.90
CA PRO A 67 8.18 1.80 10.62
C PRO A 67 8.80 0.65 11.40
N THR A 68 9.72 -0.10 10.79
CA THR A 68 10.48 -1.11 11.52
C THR A 68 11.37 -0.43 12.56
N ARG A 69 11.63 -1.13 13.66
CA ARG A 69 12.40 -0.60 14.80
C ARG A 69 13.76 -0.02 14.38
N ASP A 70 14.43 -0.65 13.43
CA ASP A 70 15.75 -0.26 12.95
C ASP A 70 15.74 0.93 11.96
N SER A 71 14.56 1.39 11.52
CA SER A 71 14.38 2.61 10.72
C SER A 71 13.94 3.82 11.54
N LEU A 72 13.51 3.64 12.81
CA LEU A 72 12.87 4.70 13.61
C LEU A 72 13.70 5.99 13.80
N PHE A 73 15.01 5.87 13.93
CA PHE A 73 15.92 6.99 14.17
C PHE A 73 16.89 7.25 13.01
N LYS A 74 16.59 6.68 11.83
CA LYS A 74 17.38 6.89 10.61
C LYS A 74 16.75 7.99 9.78
N ASN A 75 17.56 8.70 9.01
CA ASN A 75 17.07 9.76 8.14
C ASN A 75 17.26 9.37 6.67
N PRO A 76 16.36 8.53 6.13
CA PRO A 76 16.50 7.95 4.80
C PRO A 76 16.45 8.99 3.66
N LEU A 77 16.06 10.24 3.95
CA LEU A 77 16.08 11.32 2.96
C LEU A 77 17.48 11.91 2.74
N PHE A 78 18.36 11.88 3.74
CA PHE A 78 19.62 12.64 3.71
C PHE A 78 20.87 11.82 3.97
N ASP A 79 20.77 10.68 4.67
CA ASP A 79 21.94 9.87 5.01
C ASP A 79 22.53 9.09 3.83
N LYS A 80 21.78 8.96 2.72
CA LYS A 80 22.17 8.25 1.48
C LYS A 80 22.53 6.77 1.69
N GLU A 81 22.17 6.20 2.83
CA GLU A 81 22.49 4.82 3.22
C GLU A 81 21.24 4.05 3.61
N SER A 82 20.33 4.69 4.33
CA SER A 82 19.17 4.06 4.94
C SER A 82 17.95 4.07 4.04
N MET A 83 17.10 3.04 4.17
CA MET A 83 15.75 3.03 3.62
C MET A 83 14.71 3.10 4.74
N LEU A 84 13.58 3.76 4.48
CA LEU A 84 12.39 3.62 5.31
C LEU A 84 11.82 2.22 5.09
N LYS A 85 11.85 1.41 6.13
CA LYS A 85 11.20 0.10 6.13
C LYS A 85 9.93 0.18 6.96
N ILE A 86 8.86 -0.33 6.38
CA ILE A 86 7.55 -0.44 7.03
C ILE A 86 7.14 -1.90 7.09
N PHE A 87 6.37 -2.26 8.09
CA PHE A 87 5.86 -3.62 8.26
C PHE A 87 4.42 -3.63 8.75
N ASN A 88 3.76 -4.74 8.50
CA ASN A 88 2.43 -5.03 9.02
C ASN A 88 2.27 -6.55 9.17
N PHE A 89 1.28 -6.97 9.96
CA PHE A 89 0.97 -8.38 10.16
C PHE A 89 -0.25 -8.78 9.33
N ASN A 90 -0.19 -9.94 8.70
CA ASN A 90 -1.35 -10.61 8.13
C ASN A 90 -1.97 -11.54 9.19
N LYS A 91 -3.17 -12.05 8.92
CA LYS A 91 -3.86 -12.99 9.82
C LYS A 91 -3.32 -14.43 9.73
N PHE A 92 -2.57 -14.76 8.67
CA PHE A 92 -2.18 -16.11 8.29
C PHE A 92 -0.71 -16.20 7.90
#